data_AF-A0A8H6EE46-F1
#
_entry.id   AF-A0A8H6EE46-F1
#
_cell.length_a   1.000
_cell.length_b   1.000
_cell.length_c   1.000
_cell.angle_alpha   90.00
_cell.angle_beta   90.00
_cell.angle_gamma   90.00
#
_symmetry.space_group_name_H-M   'P 1'
#
loop_
_entity.id
_entity.type
_entity.pdbx_description
1 polymer ?
#
loop_
_entity_poly.entity_id
_entity_poly.type
_entity_poly.pdbx_seq_one_letter_code
_entity_poly.pdbx_strand_id
1 'polypeptide(L)'
;MAPASIAAAIAIPLLMQSILHMPSLPVLVMLFPLAWTTDRIVIFISGSTAGPTRGNALCETGVVVVASTIILWEEYRLTVPGIIFGVTGILSCGISKALLSLACRRIELNKAPPVLVSAHHGFIILTAVFGLVVTGFSSYAFEDFTHSSPILSHTSVLLFINFGSTAAAILSGNSLLAYSPTLFVRTPPEYNDDISLVSNIVASSASSTLIFWLSMLSNPISYVSPVQHIVYYTTVIALLALSGKSTNTSSHYHSLRESERMIPGPTFRANSPAEVSRFISKTAVLRNVFLGLTLPIIWLLVSAIITSNNAVPADSPAQLDKNYVPESRFDIVVSMYDEDPVSVKTMLASIKSTTFLETIHPRVIIYTKKPSSDLTALRNSTGADTVQQLENRGREGGTYLHHIVTNWDNLAQQTMFIQAHAHNMRELIPRIDNYLVEKTGMLNLGFAGVLCNSKDCSDRWGWEDQWGMVPSLYKRLHHNETCEEPVLLSYKGQFIASANRIRGIPLGIYEELLSAITSTTGWSHNETIIGNNLDRPDAPYFGYTVERLWNLLLQCSNLRIATMCPSLLSQRRRFGRIDDCQCLD
;
A
#
# COMPACT_ATOMS: atom_id res chain seq x y z
N MET A 1 24.75 3.55 -22.80
CA MET A 1 24.18 2.22 -22.47
C MET A 1 24.31 1.89 -20.99
N ALA A 2 25.52 1.77 -20.42
CA ALA A 2 25.68 1.38 -19.00
C ALA A 2 24.87 2.22 -17.98
N PRO A 3 24.83 3.57 -18.02
CA PRO A 3 24.02 4.34 -17.06
C PRO A 3 22.51 4.05 -17.15
N ALA A 4 22.00 3.85 -18.37
CA ALA A 4 20.60 3.48 -18.59
C ALA A 4 20.31 2.08 -18.01
N SER A 5 21.22 1.13 -18.23
CA SER A 5 21.10 -0.24 -17.71
C SER A 5 21.14 -0.31 -16.19
N ILE A 6 22.00 0.49 -15.54
CA ILE A 6 22.05 0.57 -14.06
C ILE A 6 20.73 1.12 -13.51
N ALA A 7 20.19 2.19 -14.10
CA ALA A 7 18.92 2.75 -13.66
C ALA A 7 17.74 1.76 -13.83
N ALA A 8 17.73 0.98 -14.92
CA ALA A 8 16.73 -0.08 -15.10
C ALA A 8 16.92 -1.24 -14.10
N ALA A 9 18.16 -1.65 -13.85
CA ALA A 9 18.50 -2.69 -12.90
C ALA A 9 18.10 -2.33 -11.46
N ILE A 10 18.18 -1.06 -11.08
CA ILE A 10 17.69 -0.55 -9.79
C ILE A 10 16.16 -0.49 -9.77
N ALA A 11 15.52 -0.08 -10.87
CA ALA A 11 14.08 0.10 -10.93
C ALA A 11 13.30 -1.21 -10.69
N ILE A 12 13.78 -2.33 -11.24
CA ILE A 12 13.10 -3.64 -11.16
C ILE A 12 12.87 -4.09 -9.69
N PRO A 13 13.91 -4.26 -8.84
CA PRO A 13 13.69 -4.68 -7.45
C PRO A 13 12.89 -3.66 -6.64
N LEU A 14 13.05 -2.35 -6.91
CA LEU A 14 12.24 -1.33 -6.25
C LEU A 14 10.75 -1.46 -6.60
N LEU A 15 10.41 -1.69 -7.88
CA LEU A 15 9.02 -1.93 -8.28
C LEU A 15 8.47 -3.23 -7.71
N MET A 16 9.28 -4.29 -7.60
CA MET A 16 8.86 -5.53 -6.94
C MET A 16 8.57 -5.30 -5.45
N GLN A 17 9.47 -4.60 -4.74
CA GLN A 17 9.24 -4.22 -3.35
C GLN A 17 8.01 -3.31 -3.20
N SER A 18 7.77 -2.42 -4.15
CA SER A 18 6.55 -1.61 -4.18
C SER A 18 5.29 -2.47 -4.28
N ILE A 19 5.28 -3.51 -5.10
CA ILE A 19 4.13 -4.42 -5.24
C ILE A 19 3.85 -5.15 -3.93
N LEU A 20 4.90 -5.55 -3.20
CA LEU A 20 4.76 -6.21 -1.89
C LEU A 20 4.24 -5.26 -0.80
N HIS A 21 4.62 -3.98 -0.86
CA HIS A 21 4.30 -3.02 0.18
C HIS A 21 3.08 -2.14 -0.10
N MET A 22 2.59 -2.10 -1.34
CA MET A 22 1.46 -1.29 -1.75
C MET A 22 0.24 -2.20 -1.99
N PRO A 23 -0.73 -2.25 -1.06
CA PRO A 23 -1.88 -3.16 -1.18
C PRO A 23 -2.75 -2.88 -2.42
N SER A 24 -2.71 -1.65 -2.92
CA SER A 24 -3.45 -1.18 -4.08
C SER A 24 -2.52 -1.11 -5.30
N LEU A 25 -2.39 -2.22 -6.03
CA LEU A 25 -1.67 -2.25 -7.31
C LEU A 25 -2.22 -1.25 -8.35
N PRO A 26 -3.54 -0.99 -8.43
CA PRO A 26 -4.10 0.10 -9.23
C PRO A 26 -3.41 1.44 -9.07
N VAL A 27 -3.12 1.85 -7.83
CA VAL A 27 -2.50 3.16 -7.58
C VAL A 27 -1.06 3.19 -8.05
N LEU A 28 -0.30 2.11 -7.83
CA LEU A 28 1.07 2.01 -8.37
C LEU A 28 1.06 2.21 -9.90
N VAL A 29 0.07 1.63 -10.56
CA VAL A 29 -0.11 1.76 -12.01
C VAL A 29 -0.50 3.18 -12.42
N MET A 30 -1.38 3.84 -11.68
CA MET A 30 -1.80 5.22 -11.95
C MET A 30 -0.65 6.24 -11.82
N LEU A 31 0.45 5.87 -11.15
CA LEU A 31 1.64 6.70 -10.99
C LEU A 31 2.64 6.61 -12.14
N PHE A 32 2.49 5.66 -13.09
CA PHE A 32 3.40 5.53 -14.24
C PHE A 32 3.60 6.79 -15.10
N PRO A 33 2.65 7.73 -15.23
CA PRO A 33 2.91 9.02 -15.88
C PRO A 33 4.13 9.78 -15.28
N LEU A 34 4.52 9.52 -14.03
CA LEU A 34 5.75 10.06 -13.44
C LEU A 34 7.01 9.59 -14.17
N ALA A 35 7.06 8.34 -14.66
CA ALA A 35 8.20 7.85 -15.43
C ALA A 35 8.35 8.65 -16.74
N TRP A 36 7.23 9.01 -17.37
CA TRP A 36 7.25 9.82 -18.59
C TRP A 36 7.73 11.25 -18.31
N THR A 37 7.21 11.92 -17.29
CA THR A 37 7.68 13.28 -16.98
C THR A 37 9.15 13.30 -16.58
N THR A 38 9.61 12.29 -15.84
CA THR A 38 11.03 12.12 -15.52
C THR A 38 11.88 11.98 -16.79
N ASP A 39 11.45 11.16 -17.75
CA ASP A 39 12.11 11.01 -19.04
C ASP A 39 12.27 12.37 -19.76
N ARG A 40 11.19 13.16 -19.83
CA ARG A 40 11.21 14.50 -20.43
C ARG A 40 12.12 15.49 -19.70
N ILE A 41 12.10 15.49 -18.36
CA ILE A 41 12.95 16.36 -17.54
C ILE A 41 14.42 16.05 -17.77
N VAL A 42 14.80 14.77 -17.80
CA VAL A 42 16.20 14.36 -18.03
C VAL A 42 16.67 14.75 -19.43
N ILE A 43 15.84 14.55 -20.46
CA ILE A 43 16.15 14.99 -21.84
C ILE A 43 16.31 16.52 -21.91
N PHE A 44 15.45 17.27 -21.21
CA PHE A 44 15.51 18.72 -21.14
C PHE A 44 16.80 19.21 -20.46
N ILE A 45 17.13 18.68 -19.27
CA ILE A 45 18.35 19.03 -18.53
C ILE A 45 19.60 18.70 -19.34
N SER A 46 19.55 17.64 -20.17
CA SER A 46 20.67 17.23 -21.03
C SER A 46 20.92 18.16 -22.22
N GLY A 47 20.13 19.24 -22.40
CA GLY A 47 20.34 20.26 -23.43
C GLY A 47 20.07 19.79 -24.86
N SER A 48 19.30 18.72 -25.05
CA SER A 48 18.99 18.18 -26.38
C SER A 48 18.06 19.13 -27.15
N THR A 49 18.46 19.55 -28.36
CA THR A 49 17.74 20.51 -29.23
C THR A 49 16.41 20.01 -29.78
N ALA A 50 16.12 18.70 -29.65
CA ALA A 50 14.87 18.06 -30.07
C ALA A 50 13.91 17.81 -28.90
N GLY A 51 14.00 18.63 -27.84
CA GLY A 51 13.14 18.55 -26.66
C GLY A 51 11.82 19.33 -26.82
N PRO A 52 10.79 19.01 -26.03
CA PRO A 52 9.58 19.84 -25.93
C PRO A 52 9.94 21.30 -25.61
N THR A 53 9.12 22.25 -26.07
CA THR A 53 9.30 23.66 -25.68
C THR A 53 9.29 23.77 -24.15
N ARG A 54 10.16 24.62 -23.58
CA ARG A 54 10.34 24.78 -22.12
C ARG A 54 9.01 24.95 -21.38
N GLY A 55 8.06 25.68 -21.97
CA GLY A 55 6.72 25.88 -21.39
C GLY A 55 5.87 24.60 -21.35
N ASN A 56 5.91 23.77 -22.40
CA ASN A 56 5.12 22.55 -22.47
C ASN A 56 5.64 21.49 -21.48
N ALA A 57 6.96 21.31 -21.38
CA ALA A 57 7.56 20.34 -20.46
C ALA A 57 7.25 20.64 -18.98
N LEU A 58 7.30 21.92 -18.60
CA LEU A 58 6.96 22.37 -17.24
C LEU A 58 5.46 22.19 -16.95
N CYS A 59 4.60 22.48 -17.92
CA CYS A 59 3.15 22.27 -17.80
C CYS A 59 2.80 20.78 -17.65
N GLU A 60 3.33 19.92 -18.52
CA GLU A 60 3.15 18.46 -18.45
C GLU A 60 3.60 17.91 -17.10
N THR A 61 4.78 18.34 -16.63
CA THR A 61 5.32 17.95 -15.33
C THR A 61 4.40 18.40 -14.20
N GLY A 62 3.94 19.66 -14.23
CA GLY A 62 3.04 20.20 -13.21
C GLY A 62 1.73 19.41 -13.13
N VAL A 63 1.11 19.11 -14.27
CA VAL A 63 -0.14 18.31 -14.34
C VAL A 63 0.06 16.94 -13.73
N VAL A 64 1.11 16.22 -14.12
CA VAL A 64 1.36 14.85 -13.63
C VAL A 64 1.72 14.82 -12.15
N VAL A 65 2.53 15.77 -11.66
CA VAL A 65 2.90 15.84 -10.24
C VAL A 65 1.65 16.11 -9.40
N VAL A 66 0.84 17.11 -9.76
CA VAL A 66 -0.42 17.41 -9.06
C VAL A 66 -1.36 16.21 -9.08
N ALA A 67 -1.51 15.57 -10.24
CA ALA A 67 -2.35 14.38 -10.36
C ALA A 67 -1.86 13.22 -9.50
N SER A 68 -0.56 12.94 -9.49
CA SER A 68 0.05 11.90 -8.67
C SER A 68 -0.13 12.17 -7.18
N THR A 69 0.00 13.43 -6.76
CA THR A 69 -0.27 13.85 -5.39
C THR A 69 -1.73 13.60 -5.00
N ILE A 70 -2.69 13.96 -5.86
CA ILE A 70 -4.11 13.69 -5.58
C ILE A 70 -4.39 12.18 -5.57
N ILE A 71 -3.79 11.42 -6.49
CA ILE A 71 -3.95 9.96 -6.54
C ILE A 71 -3.47 9.31 -5.25
N LEU A 72 -2.29 9.71 -4.76
CA LEU A 72 -1.75 9.23 -3.48
C LEU A 72 -2.60 9.71 -2.31
N TRP A 73 -3.03 10.98 -2.30
CA TRP A 73 -3.86 11.54 -1.24
C TRP A 73 -5.19 10.77 -1.04
N GLU A 74 -5.79 10.31 -2.13
CA GLU A 74 -7.03 9.52 -2.09
C GLU A 74 -6.78 8.02 -1.82
N GLU A 75 -5.53 7.55 -1.85
CA GLU A 75 -5.21 6.16 -1.54
C GLU A 75 -5.32 5.92 -0.03
N TYR A 76 -6.30 5.10 0.35
CA TYR A 76 -6.64 4.84 1.74
C TYR A 76 -5.73 3.79 2.39
N ARG A 77 -4.93 3.03 1.63
CA ARG A 77 -4.00 2.01 2.11
C ARG A 77 -2.53 2.37 1.87
N LEU A 78 -2.18 3.64 1.97
CA LEU A 78 -0.80 4.04 1.80
C LEU A 78 0.09 3.46 2.90
N THR A 79 1.28 3.01 2.48
CA THR A 79 2.36 2.60 3.37
C THR A 79 3.61 3.38 3.01
N VAL A 80 4.44 3.70 4.01
CA VAL A 80 5.71 4.41 3.78
C VAL A 80 6.64 3.64 2.83
N PRO A 81 6.87 2.31 3.02
CA PRO A 81 7.70 1.56 2.09
C PRO A 81 7.12 1.51 0.67
N GLY A 82 5.79 1.38 0.54
CA GLY A 82 5.13 1.39 -0.77
C GLY A 82 5.37 2.68 -1.54
N ILE A 83 5.31 3.83 -0.87
CA ILE A 83 5.61 5.14 -1.49
C ILE A 83 7.09 5.23 -1.88
N ILE A 84 8.00 4.91 -0.95
CA ILE A 84 9.45 5.03 -1.19
C ILE A 84 9.86 4.16 -2.37
N PHE A 85 9.52 2.87 -2.35
CA PHE A 85 9.92 1.93 -3.38
C PHE A 85 9.17 2.16 -4.70
N GLY A 86 7.87 2.45 -4.64
CA GLY A 86 7.05 2.69 -5.82
C GLY A 86 7.48 3.93 -6.60
N VAL A 87 7.53 5.09 -5.93
CA VAL A 87 7.92 6.34 -6.58
C VAL A 87 9.37 6.25 -7.06
N THR A 88 10.31 5.77 -6.24
CA THR A 88 11.73 5.68 -6.65
C THR A 88 11.93 4.71 -7.82
N GLY A 89 11.21 3.58 -7.84
CA GLY A 89 11.23 2.63 -8.95
C GLY A 89 10.72 3.26 -10.25
N ILE A 90 9.59 3.96 -10.20
CA ILE A 90 9.00 4.65 -11.37
C ILE A 90 9.91 5.77 -11.89
N LEU A 91 10.49 6.57 -11.00
CA LEU A 91 11.46 7.61 -11.39
C LEU A 91 12.71 6.99 -12.04
N SER A 92 13.22 5.89 -11.48
CA SER A 92 14.38 5.17 -12.03
C SER A 92 14.10 4.60 -13.42
N CYS A 93 12.88 4.10 -13.67
CA CYS A 93 12.42 3.72 -15.02
C CYS A 93 12.47 4.92 -15.99
N GLY A 94 11.97 6.08 -15.56
CA GLY A 94 11.99 7.31 -16.37
C GLY A 94 13.43 7.76 -16.71
N ILE A 95 14.32 7.75 -15.72
CA ILE A 95 15.76 8.06 -15.92
C ILE A 95 16.39 7.09 -16.90
N SER A 96 16.17 5.78 -16.74
CA SER A 96 16.69 4.76 -17.64
C SER A 96 16.26 5.00 -19.09
N LYS A 97 14.97 5.28 -19.29
CA LYS A 97 14.40 5.56 -20.61
C LYS A 97 15.04 6.80 -21.27
N ALA A 98 15.18 7.89 -20.53
CA ALA A 98 15.83 9.09 -21.06
C ALA A 98 17.29 8.85 -21.44
N LEU A 99 18.06 8.18 -20.57
CA LEU A 99 19.46 7.87 -20.82
C LEU A 99 19.62 6.93 -22.02
N LEU A 100 18.70 5.98 -22.21
CA LEU A 100 18.69 5.13 -23.39
C LEU A 100 18.39 5.94 -24.65
N SER A 101 17.35 6.79 -24.62
CA SER A 101 16.99 7.66 -25.75
C SER A 101 18.16 8.56 -26.18
N LEU A 102 18.82 9.20 -25.22
CA LEU A 102 20.01 10.01 -25.45
C LEU A 102 21.17 9.20 -26.05
N ALA A 103 21.37 7.97 -25.58
CA ALA A 103 22.41 7.08 -26.10
C ALA A 103 22.11 6.62 -27.53
N CYS A 104 20.87 6.24 -27.82
CA CYS A 104 20.43 5.81 -29.15
C CYS A 104 20.55 6.95 -30.17
N ARG A 105 20.12 8.18 -29.83
CA ARG A 105 20.27 9.35 -30.71
C ARG A 105 21.74 9.63 -31.05
N ARG A 106 22.64 9.52 -30.08
CA ARG A 106 24.08 9.67 -30.33
C ARG A 106 24.63 8.58 -31.26
N ILE A 107 24.04 7.38 -31.26
CA ILE A 107 24.47 6.29 -32.14
C ILE A 107 23.89 6.48 -33.55
N GLU A 108 22.61 6.83 -33.67
CA GLU A 108 21.94 7.10 -34.96
C GLU A 108 22.63 8.22 -35.74
N LEU A 109 23.04 9.29 -35.07
CA LEU A 109 23.81 10.38 -35.70
C LEU A 109 25.14 9.90 -36.31
N ASN A 110 25.65 8.74 -35.90
CA ASN A 110 27.00 8.29 -36.22
C ASN A 110 27.07 6.95 -36.98
N LYS A 111 26.01 6.13 -37.01
CA LYS A 111 26.09 4.72 -37.45
C LYS A 111 24.80 4.16 -38.08
N ALA A 112 24.96 3.07 -38.84
CA ALA A 112 23.89 2.36 -39.55
C ALA A 112 22.91 1.59 -38.63
N PRO A 113 21.67 1.30 -39.09
CA PRO A 113 20.61 0.60 -38.32
C PRO A 113 20.99 -0.70 -37.58
N PRO A 114 21.82 -1.63 -38.11
CA PRO A 114 22.18 -2.85 -37.38
C PRO A 114 22.96 -2.58 -36.08
N VAL A 115 23.66 -1.45 -35.99
CA VAL A 115 24.38 -1.06 -34.76
C VAL A 115 23.40 -0.66 -33.66
N LEU A 116 22.24 -0.12 -34.01
CA LEU A 116 21.21 0.26 -33.05
C LEU A 116 20.59 -0.97 -32.38
N VAL A 117 20.30 -2.02 -33.15
CA VAL A 117 19.80 -3.31 -32.63
C VAL A 117 20.81 -3.93 -31.67
N SER A 118 22.09 -3.96 -32.06
CA SER A 118 23.17 -4.44 -31.20
C SER A 118 23.29 -3.65 -29.89
N ALA A 119 23.12 -2.32 -29.94
CA ALA A 119 23.17 -1.48 -28.75
C ALA A 119 22.00 -1.72 -27.79
N HIS A 120 20.79 -2.00 -28.30
CA HIS A 120 19.63 -2.39 -27.50
C HIS A 120 19.82 -3.75 -26.84
N HIS A 121 20.34 -4.73 -27.59
CA HIS A 121 20.67 -6.04 -27.04
C HIS A 121 21.71 -5.92 -25.91
N GLY A 122 22.73 -5.08 -26.10
CA GLY A 122 23.71 -4.74 -25.07
C GLY A 122 23.09 -4.06 -23.83
N PHE A 123 22.12 -3.16 -24.02
CA PHE A 123 21.37 -2.56 -22.91
C PHE A 123 20.61 -3.61 -22.08
N ILE A 124 19.96 -4.58 -22.73
CA ILE A 124 19.20 -5.63 -22.05
C ILE A 124 20.12 -6.57 -21.28
N ILE A 125 21.21 -7.03 -21.91
CA ILE A 125 22.21 -7.89 -21.25
C ILE A 125 22.81 -7.18 -20.03
N LEU A 126 23.23 -5.91 -20.18
CA LEU A 126 23.78 -5.14 -19.07
C LEU A 126 22.75 -4.92 -17.95
N THR A 127 21.48 -4.70 -18.29
CA THR A 127 20.41 -4.57 -17.28
C THR A 127 20.25 -5.86 -16.49
N ALA A 128 20.29 -7.01 -17.16
CA ALA A 128 20.21 -8.32 -16.49
C ALA A 128 21.44 -8.55 -15.57
N VAL A 129 22.65 -8.27 -16.05
CA VAL A 129 23.88 -8.42 -15.27
C VAL A 129 23.89 -7.50 -14.05
N PHE A 130 23.63 -6.20 -14.23
CA PHE A 130 23.54 -5.28 -13.10
C PHE A 130 22.38 -5.63 -12.17
N GLY A 131 21.26 -6.13 -12.73
CA GLY A 131 20.13 -6.61 -11.96
C GLY A 131 20.55 -7.70 -10.98
N LEU A 132 21.23 -8.75 -11.47
CA LEU A 132 21.75 -9.83 -10.64
C LEU A 132 22.69 -9.34 -9.54
N VAL A 133 23.55 -8.37 -9.84
CA VAL A 133 24.46 -7.77 -8.84
C VAL A 133 23.69 -7.01 -7.79
N VAL A 134 22.74 -6.15 -8.18
CA VAL A 134 21.95 -5.33 -7.27
C VAL A 134 21.05 -6.19 -6.40
N THR A 135 20.34 -7.16 -6.98
CA THR A 135 19.48 -8.08 -6.23
C THR A 135 20.30 -9.00 -5.34
N GLY A 136 21.42 -9.53 -5.82
CA GLY A 136 22.31 -10.39 -5.03
C GLY A 136 22.91 -9.66 -3.83
N PHE A 137 23.35 -8.40 -4.01
CA PHE A 137 23.80 -7.57 -2.90
C PHE A 137 22.68 -7.26 -1.93
N SER A 138 21.47 -6.95 -2.43
CA SER A 138 20.31 -6.67 -1.59
C SER A 138 19.90 -7.89 -0.76
N SER A 139 19.81 -9.07 -1.37
CA SER A 139 19.56 -10.32 -0.65
C SER A 139 20.64 -10.58 0.41
N TYR A 140 21.92 -10.42 0.08
CA TYR A 140 23.00 -10.59 1.04
C TYR A 140 22.94 -9.60 2.22
N ALA A 141 22.56 -8.35 1.96
CA ALA A 141 22.54 -7.30 2.97
C ALA A 141 21.29 -7.32 3.86
N PHE A 142 20.16 -7.82 3.33
CA PHE A 142 18.85 -7.64 3.97
C PHE A 142 18.12 -8.94 4.28
N GLU A 143 18.43 -10.08 3.65
CA GLU A 143 17.75 -11.35 3.91
C GLU A 143 18.51 -12.17 4.95
N ASP A 144 17.79 -12.65 5.96
CA ASP A 144 18.31 -13.62 6.93
C ASP A 144 18.15 -15.03 6.36
N PHE A 145 19.26 -15.64 5.93
CA PHE A 145 19.27 -16.96 5.27
C PHE A 145 18.93 -18.13 6.19
N THR A 146 18.76 -17.89 7.49
CA THR A 146 18.57 -18.96 8.48
C THR A 146 17.18 -19.59 8.44
N HIS A 147 16.17 -18.90 7.89
CA HIS A 147 14.79 -19.40 7.78
C HIS A 147 14.30 -19.43 6.33
N SER A 148 14.89 -20.27 5.49
CA SER A 148 14.35 -20.51 4.14
C SER A 148 13.15 -21.47 4.21
N SER A 149 11.93 -20.94 4.06
CA SER A 149 10.74 -21.79 3.87
C SER A 149 10.89 -22.64 2.60
N PRO A 150 10.44 -23.90 2.60
CA PRO A 150 10.52 -24.74 1.40
C PRO A 150 9.68 -24.13 0.28
N ILE A 151 10.26 -24.00 -0.91
CA ILE A 151 9.57 -23.46 -2.09
C ILE A 151 8.45 -24.45 -2.48
N LEU A 152 7.19 -24.02 -2.37
CA LEU A 152 6.07 -24.86 -2.78
C LEU A 152 6.12 -25.13 -4.29
N SER A 153 5.67 -26.32 -4.70
CA SER A 153 5.73 -26.79 -6.10
C SER A 153 5.14 -25.80 -7.12
N HIS A 154 4.02 -25.14 -6.79
CA HIS A 154 3.41 -24.12 -7.66
C HIS A 154 4.30 -22.86 -7.81
N THR A 155 5.01 -22.48 -6.75
CA THR A 155 5.95 -21.35 -6.77
C THR A 155 7.16 -21.70 -7.62
N SER A 156 7.66 -22.93 -7.54
CA SER A 156 8.74 -23.43 -8.42
C SER A 156 8.35 -23.40 -9.89
N VAL A 157 7.11 -23.80 -10.24
CA VAL A 157 6.62 -23.71 -11.62
C VAL A 157 6.52 -22.26 -12.09
N LEU A 158 5.99 -21.37 -11.26
CA LEU A 158 5.89 -19.94 -11.59
C LEU A 158 7.27 -19.30 -11.76
N LEU A 159 8.23 -19.63 -10.88
CA LEU A 159 9.61 -19.21 -11.00
C LEU A 159 10.21 -19.70 -12.31
N PHE A 160 10.03 -20.97 -12.66
CA PHE A 160 10.55 -21.53 -13.91
C PHE A 160 9.96 -20.83 -15.14
N ILE A 161 8.65 -20.58 -15.17
CA ILE A 161 7.99 -19.82 -16.23
C ILE A 161 8.54 -18.40 -16.31
N ASN A 162 8.72 -17.72 -15.18
CA ASN A 162 9.25 -16.36 -15.13
C ASN A 162 10.73 -16.30 -15.56
N PHE A 163 11.56 -17.25 -15.14
CA PHE A 163 12.94 -17.35 -15.61
C PHE A 163 13.01 -17.64 -17.11
N GLY A 164 12.19 -18.58 -17.60
CA GLY A 164 12.10 -18.92 -19.01
C GLY A 164 11.63 -17.75 -19.87
N SER A 165 10.59 -17.03 -19.44
CA SER A 165 10.07 -15.85 -20.14
C SER A 165 11.07 -14.68 -20.12
N THR A 166 11.75 -14.46 -18.99
CA THR A 166 12.82 -13.46 -18.85
C THR A 166 14.00 -13.79 -19.75
N ALA A 167 14.46 -15.04 -19.77
CA ALA A 167 15.54 -15.49 -20.64
C ALA A 167 15.15 -15.35 -22.12
N ALA A 168 13.92 -15.73 -22.49
CA ALA A 168 13.40 -15.55 -23.85
C ALA A 168 13.31 -14.08 -24.23
N ALA A 169 12.90 -13.19 -23.33
CA ALA A 169 12.89 -11.74 -23.55
C ALA A 169 14.30 -11.17 -23.76
N ILE A 170 15.27 -11.60 -22.94
CA ILE A 170 16.68 -11.22 -23.08
C ILE A 170 17.24 -11.67 -24.44
N LEU A 171 17.03 -12.94 -24.80
CA LEU A 171 17.54 -13.52 -26.05
C LEU A 171 16.87 -12.92 -27.30
N SER A 172 15.57 -12.61 -27.21
CA SER A 172 14.84 -11.97 -28.32
C SER A 172 15.09 -10.47 -28.41
N GLY A 173 15.77 -9.86 -27.44
CA GLY A 173 15.96 -8.41 -27.38
C GLY A 173 14.66 -7.63 -27.13
N ASN A 174 13.64 -8.29 -26.57
CA ASN A 174 12.35 -7.69 -26.25
C ASN A 174 12.34 -7.09 -24.83
N SER A 175 11.34 -6.23 -24.57
CA SER A 175 11.16 -5.56 -23.27
C SER A 175 10.94 -6.55 -22.13
N LEU A 176 11.59 -6.30 -20.98
CA LEU A 176 11.34 -7.04 -19.74
C LEU A 176 10.14 -6.51 -18.94
N LEU A 177 9.62 -5.31 -19.26
CA LEU A 177 8.47 -4.68 -18.61
C LEU A 177 7.59 -4.01 -19.68
N ALA A 178 6.27 -3.95 -19.46
CA ALA A 178 5.34 -3.18 -20.31
C ALA A 178 5.71 -1.68 -20.41
N TYR A 179 6.54 -1.21 -19.47
CA TYR A 179 7.11 0.13 -19.39
C TYR A 179 8.62 0.20 -19.63
N SER A 180 9.25 -0.93 -19.95
CA SER A 180 10.67 -0.95 -20.32
C SER A 180 10.84 -0.39 -21.74
N PRO A 181 12.02 0.15 -22.05
CA PRO A 181 12.21 1.15 -23.10
C PRO A 181 12.07 0.68 -24.56
N THR A 182 11.58 -0.53 -24.85
CA THR A 182 11.92 -1.19 -26.12
C THR A 182 10.88 -1.09 -27.24
N LEU A 183 9.76 -0.41 -27.07
CA LEU A 183 8.70 -0.40 -28.11
C LEU A 183 8.77 0.75 -29.13
N PHE A 184 9.80 1.61 -29.11
CA PHE A 184 9.84 2.82 -29.99
C PHE A 184 10.85 2.88 -31.10
N VAL A 185 11.49 1.76 -31.46
CA VAL A 185 12.36 1.73 -32.65
C VAL A 185 11.71 0.91 -33.76
N ARG A 186 10.54 1.35 -34.20
CA ARG A 186 10.21 1.27 -35.62
C ARG A 186 10.10 2.72 -36.07
N THR A 187 11.17 3.27 -36.62
CA THR A 187 11.13 4.53 -37.36
C THR A 187 10.42 4.28 -38.69
N PRO A 188 9.24 4.86 -38.97
CA PRO A 188 9.04 5.45 -40.28
C PRO A 188 9.80 6.80 -40.30
N PRO A 189 10.01 7.39 -41.49
CA PRO A 189 10.73 8.66 -41.63
C PRO A 189 10.09 9.77 -40.77
N GLU A 190 10.84 10.86 -40.54
CA GLU A 190 10.61 12.07 -39.69
C GLU A 190 9.18 12.67 -39.65
N TYR A 191 8.25 12.15 -40.43
CA TYR A 191 6.83 12.51 -40.48
C TYR A 191 5.92 11.74 -39.50
N ASN A 192 6.39 10.66 -38.84
CA ASN A 192 5.53 9.75 -38.05
C ASN A 192 5.78 9.70 -36.53
N ASP A 193 6.60 10.60 -35.97
CA ASP A 193 6.85 10.65 -34.51
C ASP A 193 5.55 10.82 -33.70
N ASP A 194 4.56 11.54 -34.25
CA ASP A 194 3.27 11.83 -33.61
C ASP A 194 2.38 10.58 -33.43
N ILE A 195 2.40 9.68 -34.42
CA ILE A 195 1.60 8.44 -34.38
C ILE A 195 2.20 7.47 -33.37
N SER A 196 3.52 7.45 -33.25
CA SER A 196 4.20 6.65 -32.24
C SER A 196 3.83 7.13 -30.84
N LEU A 197 3.93 8.43 -30.54
CA LEU A 197 3.71 8.96 -29.19
C LEU A 197 2.28 8.71 -28.65
N VAL A 198 1.26 8.91 -29.50
CA VAL A 198 -0.14 8.62 -29.15
C VAL A 198 -0.35 7.11 -28.92
N SER A 199 0.21 6.27 -29.78
CA SER A 199 0.15 4.81 -29.62
C SER A 199 0.73 4.35 -28.28
N ASN A 200 1.72 5.07 -27.75
CA ASN A 200 2.45 4.69 -26.53
C ASN A 200 1.65 5.00 -25.28
N ILE A 201 1.04 6.19 -25.27
CA ILE A 201 0.16 6.61 -24.19
C ILE A 201 -1.08 5.72 -24.16
N VAL A 202 -1.63 5.37 -25.33
CA VAL A 202 -2.76 4.44 -25.44
C VAL A 202 -2.38 3.03 -25.01
N ALA A 203 -1.25 2.48 -25.46
CA ALA A 203 -0.79 1.15 -25.07
C ALA A 203 -0.48 1.06 -23.57
N SER A 204 0.18 2.09 -23.01
CA SER A 204 0.38 2.23 -21.57
C SER A 204 -0.94 2.28 -20.83
N SER A 205 -1.87 3.14 -21.24
CA SER A 205 -3.18 3.24 -20.60
C SER A 205 -3.95 1.91 -20.69
N ALA A 206 -3.88 1.19 -21.80
CA ALA A 206 -4.52 -0.10 -21.97
C ALA A 206 -3.88 -1.18 -21.07
N SER A 207 -2.55 -1.21 -20.98
CA SER A 207 -1.82 -2.10 -20.07
C SER A 207 -2.16 -1.80 -18.62
N SER A 208 -2.22 -0.53 -18.23
CA SER A 208 -2.64 -0.08 -16.91
C SER A 208 -4.06 -0.56 -16.57
N THR A 209 -4.98 -0.40 -17.51
CA THR A 209 -6.36 -0.88 -17.38
C THR A 209 -6.43 -2.40 -17.23
N LEU A 210 -5.60 -3.14 -17.98
CA LEU A 210 -5.54 -4.60 -17.87
C LEU A 210 -4.98 -5.06 -16.52
N ILE A 211 -3.87 -4.47 -16.08
CA ILE A 211 -3.27 -4.76 -14.76
C ILE A 211 -4.26 -4.44 -13.65
N PHE A 212 -5.00 -3.33 -13.78
CA PHE A 212 -6.08 -2.99 -12.87
C PHE A 212 -7.16 -4.08 -12.83
N TRP A 213 -7.67 -4.54 -13.97
CA TRP A 213 -8.70 -5.58 -13.99
C TRP A 213 -8.19 -6.90 -13.43
N LEU A 214 -6.98 -7.31 -13.80
CA LEU A 214 -6.34 -8.49 -13.22
C LEU A 214 -6.18 -8.32 -11.71
N SER A 215 -5.75 -7.16 -11.22
CA SER A 215 -5.65 -6.87 -9.79
C SER A 215 -6.99 -6.99 -9.08
N MET A 216 -8.06 -6.44 -9.66
CA MET A 216 -9.40 -6.48 -9.05
C MET A 216 -10.00 -7.88 -9.05
N LEU A 217 -9.67 -8.70 -10.05
CA LEU A 217 -10.10 -10.11 -10.13
C LEU A 217 -9.27 -11.01 -9.21
N SER A 218 -7.97 -10.76 -9.08
CA SER A 218 -7.07 -11.54 -8.23
C SER A 218 -7.14 -11.16 -6.76
N ASN A 219 -7.45 -9.90 -6.46
CA ASN A 219 -7.61 -9.38 -5.11
C ASN A 219 -8.89 -8.52 -5.08
N PRO A 220 -10.05 -9.08 -4.70
CA PRO A 220 -11.35 -8.38 -4.69
C PRO A 220 -11.46 -7.23 -3.67
N ILE A 221 -10.33 -6.77 -3.14
CA ILE A 221 -10.20 -6.07 -1.86
C ILE A 221 -9.74 -4.61 -2.02
N SER A 222 -9.18 -4.22 -3.18
CA SER A 222 -8.71 -2.84 -3.39
C SER A 222 -9.86 -1.91 -3.78
N TYR A 223 -10.17 -0.92 -2.93
CA TYR A 223 -11.07 0.18 -3.30
C TYR A 223 -10.28 1.31 -3.99
N VAL A 224 -10.73 1.75 -5.15
CA VAL A 224 -10.16 2.93 -5.82
C VAL A 224 -11.26 3.99 -5.96
N SER A 225 -10.98 5.19 -5.48
CA SER A 225 -11.97 6.28 -5.43
C SER A 225 -12.32 6.78 -6.83
N PRO A 226 -13.57 7.22 -7.10
CA PRO A 226 -13.92 7.88 -8.37
C PRO A 226 -13.02 9.07 -8.70
N VAL A 227 -12.51 9.77 -7.69
CA VAL A 227 -11.59 10.92 -7.85
C VAL A 227 -10.25 10.49 -8.44
N GLN A 228 -9.65 9.39 -7.97
CA GLN A 228 -8.41 8.85 -8.54
C GLN A 228 -8.56 8.57 -10.04
N HIS A 229 -9.70 8.02 -10.45
CA HIS A 229 -9.99 7.74 -11.86
C HIS A 229 -10.11 9.02 -12.69
N ILE A 230 -10.92 9.96 -12.23
CA ILE A 230 -11.09 11.25 -12.91
C ILE A 230 -9.74 11.93 -13.07
N VAL A 231 -8.92 11.97 -12.02
CA VAL A 231 -7.59 12.58 -12.06
C VAL A 231 -6.63 11.85 -13.00
N TYR A 232 -6.60 10.52 -12.96
CA TYR A 232 -5.74 9.74 -13.86
C TYR A 232 -6.11 9.95 -15.33
N TYR A 233 -7.39 9.83 -15.69
CA TYR A 233 -7.81 9.98 -17.08
C TYR A 233 -7.76 11.42 -17.57
N THR A 234 -8.07 12.41 -16.74
CA THR A 234 -7.86 13.82 -17.10
C THR A 234 -6.38 14.11 -17.36
N THR A 235 -5.47 13.48 -16.60
CA THR A 235 -4.03 13.56 -16.84
C THR A 235 -3.65 12.92 -18.18
N VAL A 236 -4.13 11.71 -18.48
CA VAL A 236 -3.88 11.04 -19.77
C VAL A 236 -4.41 11.88 -20.94
N ILE A 237 -5.62 12.44 -20.83
CA ILE A 237 -6.21 13.30 -21.86
C ILE A 237 -5.41 14.60 -22.01
N ALA A 238 -5.02 15.25 -20.90
CA ALA A 238 -4.21 16.46 -20.91
C ALA A 238 -2.86 16.21 -21.60
N LEU A 239 -2.22 15.09 -21.30
CA LEU A 239 -0.97 14.68 -21.93
C LEU A 239 -1.12 14.42 -23.43
N LEU A 240 -2.20 13.76 -23.86
CA LEU A 240 -2.52 13.59 -25.29
C LEU A 240 -2.74 14.94 -26.00
N ALA A 241 -3.44 15.87 -25.34
CA ALA A 241 -3.73 17.19 -25.88
C ALA A 241 -2.50 18.10 -25.96
N LEU A 242 -1.62 18.05 -24.95
CA LEU A 242 -0.36 18.81 -24.91
C LEU A 242 0.64 18.27 -25.95
N SER A 243 0.71 16.95 -26.10
CA SER A 243 1.48 16.30 -27.16
C SER A 243 1.08 16.79 -28.56
N GLY A 244 -0.21 16.99 -28.81
CA GLY A 244 -0.72 17.47 -30.10
C GLY A 244 -0.45 18.95 -30.40
N LYS A 245 -0.08 19.78 -29.41
CA LYS A 245 0.21 21.22 -29.62
C LYS A 245 1.64 21.50 -30.07
N SER A 246 2.59 20.63 -29.75
CA SER A 246 4.02 20.81 -30.07
C SER A 246 4.31 20.78 -31.58
N THR A 247 3.41 20.20 -32.38
CA THR A 247 3.56 19.95 -33.82
C THR A 247 3.34 21.21 -34.67
N ASN A 248 2.45 22.11 -34.22
CA ASN A 248 2.07 23.31 -34.99
C ASN A 248 3.17 24.37 -35.05
N THR A 249 4.09 24.40 -34.09
CA THR A 249 5.18 25.38 -34.04
C THR A 249 6.43 24.94 -34.80
N SER A 250 6.66 23.64 -34.97
CA SER A 250 7.84 23.09 -35.66
C SER A 250 7.72 23.18 -37.19
N SER A 251 6.57 22.85 -37.77
CA SER A 251 6.40 22.88 -39.24
C SER A 251 6.50 24.30 -39.82
N HIS A 252 6.15 25.32 -39.03
CA HIS A 252 6.22 26.72 -39.43
C HIS A 252 7.67 27.23 -39.59
N TYR A 253 8.64 26.64 -38.86
CA TYR A 253 10.06 27.01 -38.96
C TYR A 253 10.77 26.35 -40.13
N HIS A 254 10.40 25.11 -40.50
CA HIS A 254 10.96 24.45 -41.68
C HIS A 254 10.43 25.03 -43.00
N SER A 255 9.14 25.41 -43.05
CA SER A 255 8.55 26.09 -44.21
C SER A 255 9.21 27.43 -44.54
N LEU A 256 9.61 28.21 -43.53
CA LEU A 256 10.32 29.48 -43.75
C LEU A 256 11.75 29.28 -44.28
N ARG A 257 12.43 28.20 -43.89
CA ARG A 257 13.80 27.89 -44.34
C ARG A 257 13.87 27.27 -45.74
N GLU A 258 12.81 26.58 -46.16
CA GLU A 258 12.70 26.05 -47.53
C GLU A 258 12.17 27.10 -48.53
N SER A 259 11.40 28.08 -48.05
CA SER A 259 10.94 29.22 -48.87
C SER A 259 12.07 30.17 -49.30
N GLU A 260 13.25 30.13 -48.68
CA GLU A 260 14.41 30.93 -49.11
C GLU A 260 15.19 30.31 -50.27
N ARG A 261 14.79 29.13 -50.80
CA ARG A 261 15.50 28.43 -51.88
C ARG A 261 14.75 28.24 -53.20
N MET A 262 13.58 28.84 -53.41
CA MET A 262 12.88 28.68 -54.69
C MET A 262 12.90 29.94 -55.58
N ILE A 263 13.59 29.77 -56.71
CA ILE A 263 13.59 30.58 -57.94
C ILE A 263 12.13 30.76 -58.44
N PRO A 264 11.75 31.92 -59.01
CA PRO A 264 10.38 32.20 -59.40
C PRO A 264 9.98 31.52 -60.73
N GLY A 265 8.82 30.84 -60.73
CA GLY A 265 8.13 30.30 -61.92
C GLY A 265 6.63 30.08 -61.64
N PRO A 266 5.75 30.20 -62.64
CA PRO A 266 4.44 30.85 -62.45
C PRO A 266 3.30 29.97 -61.92
N THR A 267 2.61 30.53 -60.94
CA THR A 267 1.18 30.42 -60.59
C THR A 267 0.44 29.10 -60.91
N PHE A 268 0.58 28.12 -60.02
CA PHE A 268 -0.45 27.12 -59.79
C PHE A 268 -1.30 27.57 -58.59
N ARG A 269 -2.61 27.76 -58.80
CA ARG A 269 -3.57 28.16 -57.77
C ARG A 269 -3.88 26.94 -56.89
N ALA A 270 -2.91 26.58 -56.04
CA ALA A 270 -3.09 25.56 -55.02
C ALA A 270 -3.94 26.16 -53.88
N ASN A 271 -5.02 25.47 -53.52
CA ASN A 271 -5.75 25.73 -52.28
C ASN A 271 -4.73 25.85 -51.14
N SER A 272 -4.87 26.89 -50.31
CA SER A 272 -3.85 27.18 -49.30
C SER A 272 -3.59 25.94 -48.43
N PRO A 273 -2.33 25.46 -48.30
CA PRO A 273 -1.98 24.34 -47.43
C PRO A 273 -2.39 24.55 -45.96
N ALA A 274 -2.68 25.81 -45.59
CA ALA A 274 -3.18 26.22 -44.29
C ALA A 274 -4.60 25.72 -43.97
N GLU A 275 -5.49 25.57 -44.97
CA GLU A 275 -6.87 25.11 -44.72
C GLU A 275 -6.96 23.57 -44.61
N VAL A 276 -6.18 22.84 -45.42
CA VAL A 276 -6.14 21.37 -45.38
C VAL A 276 -5.45 20.87 -44.11
N SER A 277 -4.36 21.52 -43.66
CA SER A 277 -3.69 21.15 -42.40
C SER A 277 -4.56 21.44 -41.15
N ARG A 278 -5.33 22.54 -41.17
CA ARG A 278 -6.23 22.92 -40.07
C ARG A 278 -7.43 21.96 -39.93
N PHE A 279 -7.89 21.36 -41.03
CA PHE A 279 -8.99 20.39 -41.02
C PHE A 279 -8.54 19.00 -40.53
N ILE A 280 -7.36 18.53 -40.96
CA ILE A 280 -6.75 17.25 -40.54
C ILE A 280 -6.39 17.27 -39.05
N SER A 281 -5.94 18.42 -38.53
CA SER A 281 -5.61 18.60 -37.10
C SER A 281 -6.85 18.43 -36.20
N LYS A 282 -8.01 18.99 -36.56
CA LYS A 282 -9.24 18.86 -35.77
C LYS A 282 -9.77 17.44 -35.72
N THR A 283 -9.71 16.71 -36.85
CA THR A 283 -10.14 15.30 -36.91
C THR A 283 -9.20 14.37 -36.15
N ALA A 284 -7.89 14.61 -36.18
CA ALA A 284 -6.91 13.84 -35.43
C ALA A 284 -7.05 14.04 -33.91
N VAL A 285 -7.23 15.29 -33.45
CA VAL A 285 -7.49 15.59 -32.03
C VAL A 285 -8.79 14.93 -31.57
N LEU A 286 -9.87 15.06 -32.36
CA LEU A 286 -11.16 14.46 -32.03
C LEU A 286 -11.07 12.92 -31.94
N ARG A 287 -10.39 12.28 -32.90
CA ARG A 287 -10.13 10.83 -32.90
C ARG A 287 -9.34 10.40 -31.66
N ASN A 288 -8.29 11.13 -31.31
CA ASN A 288 -7.46 10.82 -30.15
C ASN A 288 -8.22 11.01 -28.83
N VAL A 289 -9.10 12.02 -28.75
CA VAL A 289 -9.99 12.23 -27.61
C VAL A 289 -11.00 11.08 -27.52
N PHE A 290 -11.62 10.65 -28.62
CA PHE A 290 -12.53 9.51 -28.62
C PHE A 290 -11.84 8.20 -28.19
N LEU A 291 -10.66 7.90 -28.71
CA LEU A 291 -9.83 6.76 -28.28
C LEU A 291 -9.42 6.86 -26.79
N GLY A 292 -9.16 8.07 -26.30
CA GLY A 292 -8.88 8.31 -24.88
C GLY A 292 -10.10 8.14 -23.97
N LEU A 293 -11.32 8.31 -24.49
CA LEU A 293 -12.57 8.20 -23.73
C LEU A 293 -13.15 6.79 -23.70
N THR A 294 -12.90 5.94 -24.71
CA THR A 294 -13.41 4.56 -24.73
C THR A 294 -12.86 3.72 -23.58
N LEU A 295 -11.57 3.86 -23.27
CA LEU A 295 -10.92 3.14 -22.16
C LEU A 295 -11.55 3.45 -20.79
N PRO A 296 -11.75 4.71 -20.36
CA PRO A 296 -12.43 5.03 -19.10
C PRO A 296 -13.88 4.53 -19.03
N ILE A 297 -14.62 4.54 -20.14
CA ILE A 297 -16.01 4.06 -20.16
C ILE A 297 -16.06 2.53 -19.95
N ILE A 298 -15.25 1.78 -20.70
CA ILE A 298 -15.13 0.32 -20.53
C ILE A 298 -14.66 0.02 -19.10
N TRP A 299 -13.72 0.81 -18.59
CA TRP A 299 -13.18 0.66 -17.25
C TRP A 299 -14.23 0.90 -16.15
N LEU A 300 -15.07 1.95 -16.26
CA LEU A 300 -16.16 2.20 -15.32
C LEU A 300 -17.19 1.07 -15.34
N LEU A 301 -17.56 0.57 -16.52
CA LEU A 301 -18.52 -0.52 -16.67
C LEU A 301 -18.00 -1.83 -16.06
N VAL A 302 -16.75 -2.21 -16.38
CA VAL A 302 -16.13 -3.43 -15.84
C VAL A 302 -15.92 -3.32 -14.33
N SER A 303 -15.49 -2.16 -13.84
CA SER A 303 -15.32 -1.94 -12.40
C SER A 303 -16.66 -2.04 -11.66
N ALA A 304 -17.73 -1.45 -12.20
CA ALA A 304 -19.06 -1.57 -11.61
C ALA A 304 -19.54 -3.03 -11.56
N ILE A 305 -19.30 -3.82 -12.61
CA ILE A 305 -19.62 -5.25 -12.64
C ILE A 305 -18.81 -6.03 -11.60
N ILE A 306 -17.49 -5.81 -11.55
CA ILE A 306 -16.60 -6.50 -10.60
C ILE A 306 -16.99 -6.15 -9.16
N THR A 307 -17.19 -4.86 -8.84
CA THR A 307 -17.62 -4.43 -7.51
C THR A 307 -18.98 -4.99 -7.12
N SER A 308 -19.91 -5.10 -8.08
CA SER A 308 -21.21 -5.74 -7.83
C SER A 308 -21.09 -7.23 -7.54
N ASN A 309 -20.16 -7.92 -8.19
CA ASN A 309 -19.95 -9.37 -8.00
C ASN A 309 -19.14 -9.69 -6.74
N ASN A 310 -18.23 -8.80 -6.33
CA ASN A 310 -17.38 -8.94 -5.15
C ASN A 310 -18.00 -8.31 -3.90
N ALA A 311 -19.33 -8.37 -3.77
CA ALA A 311 -20.00 -7.87 -2.58
C ALA A 311 -19.39 -8.55 -1.34
N VAL A 312 -18.86 -7.73 -0.42
CA VAL A 312 -18.28 -8.22 0.83
C VAL A 312 -19.37 -9.00 1.58
N PRO A 313 -19.10 -10.24 2.03
CA PRO A 313 -20.06 -11.03 2.79
C PRO A 313 -20.60 -10.25 3.99
N ALA A 314 -21.85 -10.53 4.36
CA ALA A 314 -22.45 -9.92 5.53
C ALA A 314 -21.72 -10.36 6.81
N ASP A 315 -21.60 -9.43 7.76
CA ASP A 315 -20.94 -9.65 9.04
C ASP A 315 -21.58 -10.81 9.80
N SER A 316 -20.77 -11.77 10.28
CA SER A 316 -21.26 -12.79 11.20
C SER A 316 -21.69 -12.13 12.51
N PRO A 317 -22.89 -12.45 13.04
CA PRO A 317 -23.40 -11.82 14.24
C PRO A 317 -22.53 -12.21 15.45
N ALA A 318 -22.14 -11.21 16.24
CA ALA A 318 -21.41 -11.44 17.48
C ALA A 318 -22.37 -11.87 18.60
N GLN A 319 -21.91 -12.78 19.46
CA GLN A 319 -22.54 -13.07 20.74
C GLN A 319 -22.24 -11.90 21.70
N LEU A 320 -23.27 -11.27 22.23
CA LEU A 320 -23.17 -10.10 23.11
C LEU A 320 -23.95 -10.35 24.40
N ASP A 321 -23.37 -9.99 25.55
CA ASP A 321 -24.11 -9.91 26.82
C ASP A 321 -24.87 -8.59 26.88
N LYS A 322 -26.15 -8.62 26.51
CA LYS A 322 -27.05 -7.45 26.54
C LYS A 322 -27.67 -7.19 27.92
N ASN A 323 -27.45 -8.08 28.88
CA ASN A 323 -28.03 -7.97 30.22
C ASN A 323 -27.10 -7.22 31.18
N TYR A 324 -25.82 -7.10 30.83
CA TYR A 324 -24.86 -6.35 31.62
C TYR A 324 -25.17 -4.84 31.63
N VAL A 325 -25.07 -4.25 32.82
CA VAL A 325 -25.24 -2.80 33.02
C VAL A 325 -23.94 -2.24 33.60
N PRO A 326 -23.18 -1.42 32.84
CA PRO A 326 -21.90 -0.90 33.29
C PRO A 326 -22.07 0.24 34.31
N GLU A 327 -21.22 0.28 35.33
CA GLU A 327 -21.20 1.36 36.33
C GLU A 327 -20.51 2.64 35.83
N SER A 328 -19.62 2.50 34.85
CA SER A 328 -18.82 3.61 34.31
C SER A 328 -18.86 3.63 32.78
N ARG A 329 -18.72 4.84 32.21
CA ARG A 329 -18.87 5.02 30.77
C ARG A 329 -17.65 4.54 29.99
N PHE A 330 -16.45 4.87 30.44
CA PHE A 330 -15.23 4.60 29.68
C PHE A 330 -14.02 4.44 30.58
N ASP A 331 -13.28 3.36 30.41
CA ASP A 331 -11.99 3.12 31.06
C ASP A 331 -10.84 3.20 30.06
N ILE A 332 -9.73 3.80 30.46
CA ILE A 332 -8.44 3.72 29.75
C ILE A 332 -7.50 2.89 30.62
N VAL A 333 -7.26 1.65 30.19
CA VAL A 333 -6.40 0.67 30.86
C VAL A 333 -5.01 0.71 30.24
N VAL A 334 -4.04 1.14 31.02
CA VAL A 334 -2.66 1.34 30.59
C VAL A 334 -1.76 0.26 31.18
N SER A 335 -1.07 -0.48 30.31
CA SER A 335 0.03 -1.37 30.72
C SER A 335 1.34 -0.59 30.72
N MET A 336 1.99 -0.50 31.88
CA MET A 336 3.22 0.27 32.10
C MET A 336 4.31 -0.60 32.71
N TYR A 337 5.56 -0.39 32.35
CA TYR A 337 6.73 -0.93 33.02
C TYR A 337 7.58 0.22 33.57
N ASP A 338 8.52 0.75 32.80
CA ASP A 338 9.51 1.76 33.21
C ASP A 338 9.42 3.07 32.42
N GLU A 339 8.33 3.28 31.68
CA GLU A 339 8.11 4.50 30.90
C GLU A 339 8.13 5.75 31.78
N ASP A 340 8.54 6.87 31.20
CA ASP A 340 8.54 8.16 31.89
C ASP A 340 7.11 8.63 32.21
N PRO A 341 6.74 8.87 33.49
CA PRO A 341 5.40 9.30 33.86
C PRO A 341 4.93 10.59 33.18
N VAL A 342 5.85 11.51 32.85
CA VAL A 342 5.52 12.76 32.14
C VAL A 342 5.11 12.46 30.69
N SER A 343 5.82 11.58 30.01
CA SER A 343 5.43 11.05 28.70
C SER A 343 4.05 10.37 28.76
N VAL A 344 3.80 9.53 29.76
CA VAL A 344 2.49 8.85 29.94
C VAL A 344 1.36 9.85 30.14
N LYS A 345 1.57 10.88 30.98
CA LYS A 345 0.59 11.96 31.18
C LYS A 345 0.28 12.70 29.88
N THR A 346 1.30 12.99 29.08
CA THR A 346 1.15 13.70 27.80
C THR A 346 0.37 12.85 26.79
N MET A 347 0.67 11.54 26.73
CA MET A 347 -0.08 10.59 25.92
C MET A 347 -1.56 10.55 26.33
N LEU A 348 -1.84 10.40 27.63
CA LEU A 348 -3.20 10.38 28.17
C LEU A 348 -3.96 11.68 27.89
N ALA A 349 -3.31 12.84 28.02
CA ALA A 349 -3.91 14.13 27.69
C ALA A 349 -4.29 14.22 26.20
N SER A 350 -3.45 13.68 25.32
CA SER A 350 -3.71 13.63 23.88
C SER A 350 -4.89 12.71 23.55
N ILE A 351 -4.99 11.56 24.21
CA ILE A 351 -6.12 10.62 24.03
C ILE A 351 -7.42 11.24 24.56
N LYS A 352 -7.40 11.82 25.77
CA LYS A 352 -8.57 12.45 26.40
C LYS A 352 -9.10 13.67 25.64
N SER A 353 -8.28 14.29 24.79
CA SER A 353 -8.69 15.43 23.95
C SER A 353 -9.24 15.03 22.58
N THR A 354 -9.44 13.74 22.33
CA THR A 354 -10.17 13.28 21.13
C THR A 354 -11.66 13.62 21.23
N THR A 355 -12.28 13.85 20.08
CA THR A 355 -13.65 14.37 19.92
C THR A 355 -14.70 13.61 20.73
N PHE A 356 -14.58 12.28 20.82
CA PHE A 356 -15.48 11.48 21.63
C PHE A 356 -15.12 11.53 23.12
N LEU A 357 -13.83 11.39 23.44
CA LEU A 357 -13.36 11.27 24.82
C LEU A 357 -13.36 12.59 25.59
N GLU A 358 -13.30 13.74 24.92
CA GLU A 358 -13.38 15.05 25.57
C GLU A 358 -14.77 15.33 26.17
N THR A 359 -15.80 14.69 25.61
CA THR A 359 -17.20 14.85 26.05
C THR A 359 -17.55 13.96 27.24
N ILE A 360 -16.68 13.00 27.54
CA ILE A 360 -16.83 12.08 28.66
C ILE A 360 -15.64 12.21 29.61
N HIS A 361 -15.78 11.72 30.84
CA HIS A 361 -14.70 11.74 31.82
C HIS A 361 -14.17 10.32 31.97
N PRO A 362 -13.25 9.86 31.09
CA PRO A 362 -12.76 8.49 31.15
C PRO A 362 -11.89 8.29 32.38
N ARG A 363 -12.12 7.17 33.07
CA ARG A 363 -11.33 6.76 34.23
C ARG A 363 -10.05 6.08 33.74
N VAL A 364 -8.91 6.49 34.27
CA VAL A 364 -7.59 5.99 33.89
C VAL A 364 -7.10 5.00 34.94
N ILE A 365 -6.81 3.79 34.49
CA ILE A 365 -6.31 2.69 35.33
C ILE A 365 -4.93 2.30 34.79
N ILE A 366 -3.89 2.52 35.58
CA ILE A 366 -2.51 2.13 35.23
C ILE A 366 -2.14 0.87 36.00
N TYR A 367 -1.74 -0.16 35.27
CA TYR A 367 -1.06 -1.32 35.84
C TYR A 367 0.44 -1.18 35.58
N THR A 368 1.23 -1.02 36.65
CA THR A 368 2.69 -1.00 36.55
C THR A 368 3.27 -2.38 36.85
N LYS A 369 4.18 -2.84 36.00
CA LYS A 369 4.92 -4.09 36.14
C LYS A 369 6.34 -3.89 36.67
N LYS A 370 6.75 -2.63 36.91
CA LYS A 370 8.06 -2.34 37.48
C LYS A 370 8.07 -2.67 38.98
N PRO A 371 8.97 -3.56 39.43
CA PRO A 371 9.08 -3.92 40.83
C PRO A 371 9.35 -2.70 41.71
N SER A 372 8.73 -2.65 42.89
CA SER A 372 8.95 -1.62 43.92
C SER A 372 8.64 -0.19 43.44
N SER A 373 7.67 -0.03 42.55
CA SER A 373 7.23 1.30 42.11
C SER A 373 6.46 2.04 43.21
N ASP A 374 6.76 3.31 43.42
CA ASP A 374 5.93 4.18 44.28
C ASP A 374 4.62 4.51 43.54
N LEU A 375 3.57 3.76 43.89
CA LEU A 375 2.25 3.87 43.24
C LEU A 375 1.61 5.24 43.48
N THR A 376 1.89 5.89 44.62
CA THR A 376 1.32 7.21 44.94
C THR A 376 2.00 8.29 44.11
N ALA A 377 3.33 8.25 44.01
CA ALA A 377 4.08 9.15 43.13
C ALA A 377 3.70 8.96 41.66
N LEU A 378 3.53 7.70 41.23
CA LEU A 378 3.11 7.39 39.86
C LEU A 378 1.70 7.90 39.57
N ARG A 379 0.75 7.72 40.50
CA ARG A 379 -0.61 8.26 40.39
C ARG A 379 -0.60 9.79 40.26
N ASN A 380 0.13 10.47 41.13
CA ASN A 380 0.20 11.94 41.15
C ASN A 380 0.87 12.51 39.88
N SER A 381 1.93 11.86 39.39
CA SER A 381 2.67 12.31 38.21
C SER A 381 1.93 12.06 36.91
N THR A 382 1.18 10.97 36.80
CA THR A 382 0.38 10.63 35.60
C THR A 382 -1.01 11.25 35.60
N GLY A 383 -1.57 11.53 36.78
CA GLY A 383 -2.96 11.92 36.95
C GLY A 383 -3.95 10.76 36.77
N ALA A 384 -3.51 9.52 37.00
CA ALA A 384 -4.36 8.35 36.93
C ALA A 384 -5.34 8.27 38.10
N ASP A 385 -6.52 7.70 37.86
CA ASP A 385 -7.51 7.48 38.91
C ASP A 385 -7.10 6.33 39.81
N THR A 386 -6.59 5.25 39.20
CA THR A 386 -6.13 4.04 39.88
C THR A 386 -4.76 3.63 39.36
N VAL A 387 -3.87 3.24 40.28
CA VAL A 387 -2.57 2.65 39.95
C VAL A 387 -2.41 1.35 40.74
N GLN A 388 -2.13 0.25 40.05
CA GLN A 388 -1.93 -1.06 40.66
C GLN A 388 -0.62 -1.68 40.18
N GLN A 389 0.04 -2.43 41.06
CA GLN A 389 1.25 -3.17 40.70
C GLN A 389 0.87 -4.60 40.29
N LEU A 390 1.44 -5.07 39.18
CA LEU A 390 1.38 -6.46 38.74
C LEU A 390 2.79 -7.08 38.70
N GLU A 391 2.85 -8.40 38.73
CA GLU A 391 4.08 -9.10 38.39
C GLU A 391 4.45 -8.86 36.92
N ASN A 392 5.75 -8.79 36.63
CA ASN A 392 6.24 -8.58 35.26
C ASN A 392 6.15 -9.87 34.44
N ARG A 393 4.92 -10.28 34.10
CA ARG A 393 4.63 -11.48 33.31
C ARG A 393 3.65 -11.19 32.18
N GLY A 394 3.82 -11.85 31.04
CA GLY A 394 2.85 -11.83 29.95
C GLY A 394 2.67 -10.51 29.19
N ARG A 395 3.64 -9.58 29.26
CA ARG A 395 3.62 -8.28 28.56
C ARG A 395 2.31 -7.48 28.74
N GLU A 396 1.94 -6.63 27.79
CA GLU A 396 0.65 -5.94 27.75
C GLU A 396 -0.56 -6.87 27.74
N GLY A 397 -0.49 -8.00 27.01
CA GLY A 397 -1.61 -8.94 26.89
C GLY A 397 -2.06 -9.50 28.24
N GLY A 398 -1.11 -9.87 29.11
CA GLY A 398 -1.39 -10.33 30.47
C GLY A 398 -2.02 -9.24 31.34
N THR A 399 -1.64 -7.97 31.15
CA THR A 399 -2.28 -6.85 31.85
C THR A 399 -3.75 -6.71 31.46
N TYR A 400 -4.05 -6.79 30.16
CA TYR A 400 -5.42 -6.61 29.66
C TYR A 400 -6.33 -7.77 30.07
N LEU A 401 -5.84 -9.00 29.96
CA LEU A 401 -6.55 -10.19 30.42
C LEU A 401 -6.77 -10.15 31.94
N HIS A 402 -5.77 -9.72 32.72
CA HIS A 402 -5.92 -9.53 34.16
C HIS A 402 -7.04 -8.53 34.47
N HIS A 403 -7.07 -7.38 33.79
CA HIS A 403 -8.12 -6.38 33.98
C HIS A 403 -9.51 -6.95 33.67
N ILE A 404 -9.66 -7.65 32.55
CA ILE A 404 -10.94 -8.29 32.14
C ILE A 404 -11.42 -9.29 33.19
N VAL A 405 -10.55 -10.21 33.62
CA VAL A 405 -10.91 -11.27 34.58
C VAL A 405 -11.22 -10.69 35.96
N THR A 406 -10.38 -9.79 36.47
CA THR A 406 -10.55 -9.25 37.83
C THR A 406 -11.70 -8.26 37.96
N ASN A 407 -12.08 -7.59 36.87
CA ASN A 407 -13.17 -6.62 36.85
C ASN A 407 -14.37 -7.13 36.07
N TRP A 408 -14.53 -8.44 35.90
CA TRP A 408 -15.56 -9.04 35.04
C TRP A 408 -16.95 -8.44 35.25
N ASP A 409 -17.34 -8.23 36.50
CA ASP A 409 -18.64 -7.69 36.89
C ASP A 409 -18.70 -6.14 36.94
N ASN A 410 -17.55 -5.47 36.84
CA ASN A 410 -17.41 -4.01 36.98
C ASN A 410 -16.74 -3.34 35.76
N LEU A 411 -16.78 -3.98 34.58
CA LEU A 411 -16.26 -3.42 33.34
C LEU A 411 -16.99 -2.12 32.96
N ALA A 412 -16.24 -1.13 32.48
CA ALA A 412 -16.83 0.05 31.85
C ALA A 412 -17.60 -0.32 30.58
N GLN A 413 -18.56 0.52 30.17
CA GLN A 413 -19.33 0.29 28.93
C GLN A 413 -18.40 0.06 27.73
N GLN A 414 -17.30 0.82 27.66
CA GLN A 414 -16.21 0.64 26.72
C GLN A 414 -14.87 0.79 27.45
N THR A 415 -13.90 -0.03 27.09
CA THR A 415 -12.55 0.01 27.67
C THR A 415 -11.53 0.11 26.55
N MET A 416 -10.65 1.11 26.64
CA MET A 416 -9.45 1.21 25.82
C MET A 416 -8.31 0.47 26.52
N PHE A 417 -7.68 -0.46 25.81
CA PHE A 417 -6.47 -1.16 26.24
C PHE A 417 -5.28 -0.61 25.46
N ILE A 418 -4.27 -0.10 26.17
CA ILE A 418 -3.13 0.58 25.55
C ILE A 418 -1.85 0.42 26.37
N GLN A 419 -0.70 0.50 25.70
CA GLN A 419 0.61 0.55 26.36
C GLN A 419 0.93 1.98 26.81
N ALA A 420 1.74 2.13 27.87
CA ALA A 420 2.19 3.42 28.38
C ALA A 420 3.06 4.22 27.40
N HIS A 421 3.70 3.54 26.45
CA HIS A 421 4.30 4.15 25.27
C HIS A 421 3.55 3.69 24.01
N ALA A 422 2.36 4.26 23.78
CA ALA A 422 1.55 3.90 22.63
C ALA A 422 2.30 4.08 21.31
N HIS A 423 2.28 3.04 20.49
CA HIS A 423 2.94 3.08 19.20
C HIS A 423 2.18 4.02 18.25
N ASN A 424 2.93 4.83 17.49
CA ASN A 424 2.38 5.63 16.39
C ASN A 424 1.29 6.61 16.86
N MET A 425 1.54 7.37 17.95
CA MET A 425 0.59 8.33 18.51
C MET A 425 0.03 9.31 17.48
N ARG A 426 0.86 9.74 16.52
CA ARG A 426 0.46 10.62 15.42
C ARG A 426 -0.68 10.03 14.58
N GLU A 427 -0.71 8.73 14.39
CA GLU A 427 -1.70 8.00 13.61
C GLU A 427 -2.84 7.43 14.47
N LEU A 428 -2.56 7.12 15.74
CA LEU A 428 -3.52 6.60 16.72
C LEU A 428 -4.63 7.62 17.02
N ILE A 429 -4.27 8.88 17.27
CA ILE A 429 -5.25 9.93 17.62
C ILE A 429 -6.30 10.12 16.51
N PRO A 430 -5.94 10.30 15.22
CA PRO A 430 -6.90 10.33 14.13
C PRO A 430 -7.75 9.05 14.01
N ARG A 431 -7.22 7.87 14.37
CA ARG A 431 -8.00 6.62 14.36
C ARG A 431 -9.11 6.67 15.41
N ILE A 432 -8.84 7.21 16.59
CA ILE A 432 -9.87 7.42 17.62
C ILE A 432 -10.89 8.45 17.14
N ASP A 433 -10.45 9.64 16.71
CA ASP A 433 -11.35 10.73 16.30
C ASP A 433 -12.29 10.34 15.14
N ASN A 434 -11.79 9.60 14.16
CA ASN A 434 -12.58 9.26 12.97
C ASN A 434 -13.54 8.09 13.18
N TYR A 435 -13.29 7.23 14.16
CA TYR A 435 -13.99 5.94 14.26
C TYR A 435 -14.61 5.66 15.64
N LEU A 436 -14.05 6.12 16.75
CA LEU A 436 -14.65 5.84 18.07
C LEU A 436 -16.03 6.49 18.20
N VAL A 437 -17.04 5.67 18.47
CA VAL A 437 -18.43 6.10 18.66
C VAL A 437 -19.07 5.36 19.84
N GLU A 438 -20.25 5.81 20.25
CA GLU A 438 -20.98 5.21 21.39
C GLU A 438 -21.27 3.71 21.19
N LYS A 439 -21.52 3.28 19.95
CA LYS A 439 -21.80 1.90 19.59
C LYS A 439 -20.55 1.07 19.23
N THR A 440 -19.35 1.59 19.47
CA THR A 440 -18.11 0.82 19.21
C THR A 440 -18.09 -0.43 20.07
N GLY A 441 -18.16 -1.59 19.42
CA GLY A 441 -18.02 -2.90 20.03
C GLY A 441 -16.57 -3.34 20.11
N MET A 442 -15.84 -3.26 19.00
CA MET A 442 -14.40 -3.50 18.94
C MET A 442 -13.75 -2.63 17.85
N LEU A 443 -12.84 -1.74 18.25
CA LEU A 443 -12.04 -0.90 17.37
C LEU A 443 -10.55 -1.22 17.56
N ASN A 444 -9.93 -1.79 16.53
CA ASN A 444 -8.49 -2.02 16.49
C ASN A 444 -7.76 -0.70 16.22
N LEU A 445 -6.80 -0.35 17.08
CA LEU A 445 -5.97 0.86 16.94
C LEU A 445 -4.60 0.56 16.31
N GLY A 446 -4.30 -0.70 16.00
CA GLY A 446 -3.08 -1.13 15.31
C GLY A 446 -3.17 -1.06 13.79
N PHE A 447 -2.26 -1.77 13.12
CA PHE A 447 -2.31 -1.93 11.67
C PHE A 447 -3.56 -2.71 11.25
N ALA A 448 -4.18 -2.29 10.15
CA ALA A 448 -5.37 -2.92 9.59
C ALA A 448 -5.01 -3.77 8.35
N GLY A 449 -5.90 -4.72 8.02
CA GLY A 449 -5.87 -5.41 6.73
C GLY A 449 -4.96 -6.62 6.62
N VAL A 450 -4.49 -7.18 7.73
CA VAL A 450 -3.70 -8.41 7.73
C VAL A 450 -4.61 -9.61 8.00
N LEU A 451 -4.79 -10.43 6.98
CA LEU A 451 -5.54 -11.67 7.05
C LEU A 451 -4.57 -12.84 7.08
N CYS A 452 -4.93 -13.91 7.79
CA CYS A 452 -4.26 -15.20 7.69
C CYS A 452 -5.27 -16.31 7.36
N ASN A 453 -4.75 -17.41 6.82
CA ASN A 453 -5.52 -18.65 6.75
C ASN A 453 -5.74 -19.15 8.17
N SER A 454 -6.95 -19.61 8.46
CA SER A 454 -7.33 -19.95 9.82
C SER A 454 -6.85 -21.32 10.31
N LYS A 455 -6.34 -22.19 9.41
CA LYS A 455 -5.69 -23.46 9.76
C LYS A 455 -4.18 -23.32 9.94
N ASP A 456 -3.54 -22.60 9.02
CA ASP A 456 -2.09 -22.40 8.97
C ASP A 456 -1.80 -20.88 9.07
N CYS A 457 -2.15 -20.29 10.20
CA CYS A 457 -2.10 -18.84 10.38
C CYS A 457 -0.68 -18.36 10.64
N SER A 458 -0.20 -17.45 9.79
CA SER A 458 1.09 -16.79 9.94
C SER A 458 1.03 -15.34 9.44
N ASP A 459 2.06 -14.57 9.77
CA ASP A 459 2.22 -13.21 9.26
C ASP A 459 3.58 -12.96 8.58
N ARG A 460 3.63 -11.86 7.81
CA ARG A 460 4.83 -11.46 7.05
C ARG A 460 6.02 -11.05 7.93
N TRP A 461 5.84 -10.95 9.24
CA TRP A 461 6.89 -10.59 10.19
C TRP A 461 7.48 -11.82 10.88
N GLY A 462 7.11 -13.03 10.43
CA GLY A 462 7.67 -14.29 10.92
C GLY A 462 6.96 -14.85 12.15
N TRP A 463 5.77 -14.35 12.51
CA TRP A 463 4.95 -15.02 13.52
C TRP A 463 4.11 -16.12 12.86
N GLU A 464 3.98 -17.24 13.57
CA GLU A 464 3.18 -18.40 13.16
C GLU A 464 2.39 -18.93 14.37
N ASP A 465 1.17 -19.43 14.13
CA ASP A 465 0.35 -20.05 15.17
C ASP A 465 0.83 -21.47 15.50
N GLN A 466 1.90 -21.53 16.30
CA GLN A 466 2.55 -22.77 16.70
C GLN A 466 1.67 -23.73 17.52
N TRP A 467 0.59 -23.23 18.12
CA TRP A 467 -0.24 -24.00 19.05
C TRP A 467 -1.65 -24.29 18.51
N GLY A 468 -1.96 -23.87 17.29
CA GLY A 468 -3.32 -24.00 16.74
C GLY A 468 -4.36 -23.23 17.54
N MET A 469 -3.98 -22.09 18.11
CA MET A 469 -4.88 -21.24 18.89
C MET A 469 -5.97 -20.61 18.03
N VAL A 470 -5.64 -20.21 16.80
CA VAL A 470 -6.58 -19.61 15.84
C VAL A 470 -7.73 -20.58 15.54
N PRO A 471 -7.50 -21.81 15.04
CA PRO A 471 -8.59 -22.73 14.75
C PRO A 471 -9.31 -23.20 16.01
N SER A 472 -8.61 -23.40 17.13
CA SER A 472 -9.20 -23.80 18.41
C SER A 472 -10.17 -22.73 18.95
N LEU A 473 -9.72 -21.46 19.00
CA LEU A 473 -10.54 -20.34 19.46
C LEU A 473 -11.72 -20.12 18.53
N TYR A 474 -11.51 -20.15 17.21
CA TYR A 474 -12.58 -19.98 16.23
C TYR A 474 -13.70 -21.02 16.45
N LYS A 475 -13.35 -22.29 16.62
CA LYS A 475 -14.32 -23.37 16.90
C LYS A 475 -15.12 -23.13 18.17
N ARG A 476 -14.46 -22.64 19.24
CA ARG A 476 -15.12 -22.31 20.52
C ARG A 476 -16.10 -21.15 20.39
N LEU A 477 -15.78 -20.14 19.58
CA LEU A 477 -16.58 -18.92 19.44
C LEU A 477 -17.75 -19.07 18.47
N HIS A 478 -17.55 -19.77 17.36
CA HIS A 478 -18.55 -19.85 16.29
C HIS A 478 -19.41 -21.12 16.33
N HIS A 479 -19.16 -22.03 17.27
CA HIS A 479 -19.79 -23.36 17.36
C HIS A 479 -19.76 -24.15 16.04
N ASN A 480 -18.87 -23.78 15.12
CA ASN A 480 -18.68 -24.42 13.82
C ASN A 480 -17.48 -25.37 13.89
N GLU A 481 -17.61 -26.55 13.30
CA GLU A 481 -16.54 -27.55 13.29
C GLU A 481 -15.40 -27.19 12.34
N THR A 482 -15.67 -26.39 11.30
CA THR A 482 -14.67 -26.04 10.28
C THR A 482 -14.30 -24.56 10.30
N CYS A 483 -13.01 -24.31 10.53
CA CYS A 483 -12.38 -23.02 10.39
C CYS A 483 -12.00 -22.84 8.90
N GLU A 484 -12.88 -22.19 8.14
CA GLU A 484 -12.72 -22.03 6.67
C GLU A 484 -12.51 -20.57 6.28
N GLU A 485 -13.05 -19.63 7.06
CA GLU A 485 -12.92 -18.20 6.79
C GLU A 485 -11.56 -17.68 7.25
N PRO A 486 -10.98 -16.70 6.53
CA PRO A 486 -9.74 -16.07 6.94
C PRO A 486 -9.94 -15.25 8.22
N VAL A 487 -8.91 -15.23 9.08
CA VAL A 487 -8.94 -14.48 10.34
C VAL A 487 -8.19 -13.16 10.18
N LEU A 488 -8.81 -12.07 10.64
CA LEU A 488 -8.21 -10.75 10.70
C LEU A 488 -7.37 -10.64 11.97
N LEU A 489 -6.07 -10.42 11.78
CA LEU A 489 -5.12 -10.29 12.88
C LEU A 489 -5.14 -8.88 13.47
N SER A 490 -4.84 -8.79 14.76
CA SER A 490 -4.57 -7.53 15.47
C SER A 490 -3.07 -7.34 15.71
N TYR A 491 -2.64 -6.08 15.87
CA TYR A 491 -1.24 -5.70 16.04
C TYR A 491 -1.09 -4.60 17.08
N LYS A 492 0.10 -4.47 17.66
CA LYS A 492 0.49 -3.42 18.62
C LYS A 492 -0.22 -3.47 19.98
N GLY A 493 -1.11 -4.44 20.21
CA GLY A 493 -1.80 -4.60 21.49
C GLY A 493 -2.56 -3.35 21.94
N GLN A 494 -3.16 -2.60 21.00
CA GLN A 494 -3.93 -1.39 21.30
C GLN A 494 -5.30 -1.45 20.61
N PHE A 495 -6.36 -1.41 21.41
CA PHE A 495 -7.74 -1.54 20.92
C PHE A 495 -8.74 -0.99 21.94
N ILE A 496 -9.98 -0.79 21.49
CA ILE A 496 -11.12 -0.44 22.33
C ILE A 496 -12.17 -1.54 22.19
N ALA A 497 -12.72 -2.01 23.30
CA ALA A 497 -13.76 -3.03 23.30
C ALA A 497 -14.91 -2.67 24.25
N SER A 498 -16.14 -3.05 23.91
CA SER A 498 -17.30 -2.89 24.78
C SER A 498 -17.39 -4.00 25.82
N ALA A 499 -17.99 -3.70 26.97
CA ALA A 499 -18.31 -4.74 27.95
C ALA A 499 -19.24 -5.81 27.38
N ASN A 500 -20.24 -5.45 26.57
CA ASN A 500 -21.18 -6.40 25.97
C ASN A 500 -20.46 -7.47 25.13
N ARG A 501 -19.42 -7.06 24.38
CA ARG A 501 -18.64 -7.94 23.53
C ARG A 501 -17.61 -8.75 24.30
N ILE A 502 -16.93 -8.14 25.28
CA ILE A 502 -16.05 -8.86 26.21
C ILE A 502 -16.85 -9.95 26.93
N ARG A 503 -18.00 -9.60 27.51
CA ARG A 503 -18.86 -10.51 28.27
C ARG A 503 -19.67 -11.48 27.42
N GLY A 504 -19.76 -11.21 26.12
CA GLY A 504 -20.28 -12.16 25.14
C GLY A 504 -19.41 -13.41 24.98
N ILE A 505 -18.17 -13.38 25.47
CA ILE A 505 -17.25 -14.51 25.49
C ILE A 505 -17.28 -15.17 26.88
N PRO A 506 -17.31 -16.51 26.99
CA PRO A 506 -17.22 -17.17 28.29
C PRO A 506 -15.96 -16.75 29.08
N LEU A 507 -16.14 -16.34 30.34
CA LEU A 507 -15.06 -15.91 31.24
C LEU A 507 -13.88 -16.90 31.28
N GLY A 508 -14.18 -18.20 31.29
CA GLY A 508 -13.16 -19.26 31.32
C GLY A 508 -12.15 -19.19 30.16
N ILE A 509 -12.52 -18.64 28.99
CA ILE A 509 -11.58 -18.41 27.88
C ILE A 509 -10.53 -17.37 28.29
N TYR A 510 -10.95 -16.27 28.91
CA TYR A 510 -10.02 -15.23 29.37
C TYR A 510 -9.13 -15.74 30.51
N GLU A 511 -9.67 -16.53 31.43
CA GLU A 511 -8.91 -17.14 32.53
C GLU A 511 -7.84 -18.12 32.01
N GLU A 512 -8.19 -18.96 31.04
CA GLU A 512 -7.24 -19.89 30.39
C GLU A 512 -6.12 -19.12 29.68
N LEU A 513 -6.46 -18.08 28.91
CA LEU A 513 -5.47 -17.23 28.23
C LEU A 513 -4.58 -16.50 29.21
N LEU A 514 -5.14 -15.95 30.30
CA LEU A 514 -4.40 -15.28 31.35
C LEU A 514 -3.42 -16.23 32.04
N SER A 515 -3.88 -17.43 32.38
CA SER A 515 -3.06 -18.48 32.96
C SER A 515 -1.90 -18.85 32.02
N ALA A 516 -2.19 -19.08 30.73
CA ALA A 516 -1.17 -19.45 29.75
C ALA A 516 -0.12 -18.36 29.52
N ILE A 517 -0.51 -17.08 29.41
CA ILE A 517 0.40 -15.98 29.11
C ILE A 517 1.22 -15.51 30.33
N THR A 518 0.73 -15.75 31.55
CA THR A 518 1.44 -15.37 32.79
C THR A 518 2.15 -16.54 33.46
N SER A 519 2.05 -17.73 32.88
CA SER A 519 2.79 -18.89 33.36
C SER A 519 4.30 -18.65 33.28
N THR A 520 5.04 -19.37 34.11
CA THR A 520 6.51 -19.46 34.03
C THR A 520 6.95 -20.80 33.44
N THR A 521 6.02 -21.73 33.25
CA THR A 521 6.26 -23.11 32.81
C THR A 521 5.05 -23.64 32.03
N GLY A 522 5.18 -24.80 31.38
CA GLY A 522 4.05 -25.47 30.73
C GLY A 522 4.00 -25.26 29.21
N TRP A 523 2.87 -25.58 28.60
CA TRP A 523 2.76 -25.74 27.15
C TRP A 523 2.99 -24.45 26.35
N SER A 524 2.71 -23.29 26.93
CA SER A 524 2.96 -21.97 26.34
C SER A 524 4.45 -21.61 26.26
N HIS A 525 5.30 -22.41 26.91
CA HIS A 525 6.75 -22.31 26.90
C HIS A 525 7.37 -23.59 26.34
N ASN A 526 7.52 -23.65 25.02
CA ASN A 526 8.11 -24.80 24.35
C ASN A 526 9.40 -24.43 23.58
N GLU A 527 10.55 -24.63 24.24
CA GLU A 527 11.88 -24.37 23.69
C GLU A 527 12.14 -25.15 22.39
N THR A 528 11.56 -26.35 22.23
CA THR A 528 11.73 -27.17 21.03
C THR A 528 11.02 -26.61 19.80
N ILE A 529 10.00 -25.76 20.00
CA ILE A 529 9.21 -25.15 18.94
C ILE A 529 9.70 -23.73 18.65
N ILE A 530 9.95 -22.95 19.70
CA ILE A 530 10.24 -21.51 19.60
C ILE A 530 11.75 -21.23 19.49
N GLY A 531 12.60 -22.16 19.92
CA GLY A 531 14.04 -21.98 20.00
C GLY A 531 14.51 -21.27 21.28
N ASN A 532 15.77 -21.48 21.66
CA ASN A 532 16.33 -20.91 22.88
C ASN A 532 16.41 -19.38 22.83
N ASN A 533 16.07 -18.72 23.95
CA ASN A 533 16.13 -17.26 24.20
C ASN A 533 15.01 -16.37 23.63
N LEU A 534 14.13 -16.89 22.78
CA LEU A 534 13.00 -16.13 22.22
C LEU A 534 11.78 -16.08 23.14
N ASP A 535 11.76 -16.93 24.17
CA ASP A 535 10.65 -17.09 25.09
C ASP A 535 11.08 -16.80 26.53
N ARG A 536 10.41 -15.82 27.18
CA ARG A 536 10.68 -15.42 28.56
C ARG A 536 9.37 -15.15 29.29
N PRO A 537 9.26 -15.34 30.62
CA PRO A 537 8.00 -15.07 31.34
C PRO A 537 7.49 -13.62 31.21
N ASP A 538 8.39 -12.64 31.14
CA ASP A 538 8.06 -11.23 30.93
C ASP A 538 7.73 -10.90 29.47
N ALA A 539 8.30 -11.65 28.53
CA ALA A 539 8.11 -11.50 27.08
C ALA A 539 7.87 -12.86 26.39
N PRO A 540 6.75 -13.56 26.69
CA PRO A 540 6.54 -14.90 26.15
C PRO A 540 6.22 -14.83 24.66
N TYR A 541 6.65 -15.84 23.89
CA TYR A 541 6.27 -15.92 22.47
C TYR A 541 4.75 -16.01 22.31
N PHE A 542 4.08 -16.71 23.23
CA PHE A 542 2.63 -16.76 23.32
C PHE A 542 1.97 -15.37 23.47
N GLY A 543 2.69 -14.39 24.01
CA GLY A 543 2.24 -13.00 24.07
C GLY A 543 2.04 -12.39 22.67
N TYR A 544 2.88 -12.74 21.70
CA TYR A 544 2.65 -12.35 20.30
C TYR A 544 1.39 -12.99 19.75
N THR A 545 1.15 -14.28 20.04
CA THR A 545 -0.09 -14.97 19.66
C THR A 545 -1.31 -14.26 20.22
N VAL A 546 -1.34 -13.93 21.51
CA VAL A 546 -2.45 -13.17 22.11
C VAL A 546 -2.62 -11.79 21.45
N GLU A 547 -1.55 -11.09 21.11
CA GLU A 547 -1.63 -9.83 20.36
C GLU A 547 -2.35 -9.99 19.02
N ARG A 548 -2.16 -11.11 18.31
CA ARG A 548 -2.79 -11.39 17.00
C ARG A 548 -4.26 -11.78 17.11
N LEU A 549 -4.69 -12.27 18.28
CA LEU A 549 -5.99 -12.88 18.48
C LEU A 549 -7.10 -11.91 18.91
N TRP A 550 -6.82 -10.65 19.30
CA TRP A 550 -7.85 -9.75 19.86
C TRP A 550 -9.06 -9.55 18.95
N ASN A 551 -8.85 -9.42 17.63
CA ASN A 551 -9.94 -9.31 16.67
C ASN A 551 -10.79 -10.59 16.59
N LEU A 552 -10.16 -11.77 16.62
CA LEU A 552 -10.89 -13.05 16.66
C LEU A 552 -11.64 -13.23 17.98
N LEU A 553 -10.93 -13.04 19.10
CA LEU A 553 -11.44 -13.20 20.46
C LEU A 553 -12.68 -12.32 20.71
N LEU A 554 -12.66 -11.08 20.22
CA LEU A 554 -13.77 -10.14 20.35
C LEU A 554 -14.76 -10.23 19.16
N GLN A 555 -14.75 -11.32 18.41
CA GLN A 555 -15.69 -11.59 17.31
C GLN A 555 -15.76 -10.43 16.29
N CYS A 556 -14.59 -9.85 15.99
CA CYS A 556 -14.42 -8.74 15.06
C CYS A 556 -13.43 -9.07 13.93
N SER A 557 -13.59 -10.26 13.37
CA SER A 557 -12.75 -10.79 12.30
C SER A 557 -13.39 -10.65 10.91
N ASN A 558 -13.93 -9.47 10.61
CA ASN A 558 -14.70 -9.24 9.39
C ASN A 558 -13.81 -8.88 8.18
N LEU A 559 -14.05 -9.54 7.04
CA LEU A 559 -13.42 -9.23 5.77
C LEU A 559 -13.64 -7.77 5.34
N ARG A 560 -14.79 -7.15 5.66
CA ARG A 560 -15.03 -5.71 5.44
C ARG A 560 -13.96 -4.85 6.12
N ILE A 561 -13.63 -5.14 7.37
CA ILE A 561 -12.62 -4.35 8.10
C ILE A 561 -11.26 -4.58 7.48
N ALA A 562 -10.96 -5.84 7.13
CA ALA A 562 -9.74 -6.20 6.44
C ALA A 562 -9.57 -5.55 5.06
N THR A 563 -10.66 -5.06 4.44
CA THR A 563 -10.68 -4.49 3.08
C THR A 563 -10.87 -2.98 3.04
N MET A 564 -11.78 -2.45 3.84
CA MET A 564 -12.25 -1.05 3.78
C MET A 564 -11.55 -0.14 4.79
N CYS A 565 -10.98 -0.70 5.86
CA CYS A 565 -10.28 0.11 6.84
C CYS A 565 -9.03 0.76 6.21
N PRO A 566 -8.88 2.10 6.28
CA PRO A 566 -7.65 2.76 5.86
C PRO A 566 -6.42 2.33 6.67
N SER A 567 -5.25 2.54 6.10
CA SER A 567 -3.99 2.46 6.82
C SER A 567 -3.92 3.56 7.88
N LEU A 568 -3.01 3.38 8.84
CA LEU A 568 -2.70 4.40 9.85
C LEU A 568 -2.21 5.71 9.21
N LEU A 569 -1.48 5.62 8.09
CA LEU A 569 -0.95 6.78 7.38
C LEU A 569 -2.05 7.57 6.66
N SER A 570 -2.99 6.89 6.00
CA SER A 570 -4.07 7.56 5.27
C SER A 570 -5.18 8.09 6.18
N GLN A 571 -5.29 7.55 7.40
CA GLN A 571 -6.23 7.93 8.47
C GLN A 571 -7.71 7.70 8.17
N ARG A 572 -8.22 8.17 7.02
CA ARG A 572 -9.61 8.11 6.62
C ARG A 572 -9.73 7.77 5.14
N ARG A 573 -10.82 7.09 4.79
CA ARG A 573 -11.24 6.88 3.39
C ARG A 573 -12.35 7.86 3.04
N ARG A 574 -12.25 8.55 1.90
CA ARG A 574 -13.37 9.37 1.41
C ARG A 574 -14.56 8.46 1.09
N PHE A 575 -15.75 8.86 1.51
CA PHE A 575 -16.96 8.01 1.49
C PHE A 575 -16.85 6.73 2.34
N GLY A 576 -15.87 6.69 3.26
CA GLY A 576 -15.76 5.63 4.26
C GLY A 576 -16.87 5.69 5.29
N ARG A 577 -17.24 4.52 5.80
CA ARG A 577 -18.20 4.38 6.89
C ARG A 577 -17.50 4.23 8.23
N ILE A 578 -18.20 4.52 9.31
CA ILE A 578 -17.69 4.39 10.68
C ILE A 578 -17.37 2.92 11.00
N ASP A 579 -18.11 1.96 10.43
CA ASP A 579 -17.93 0.53 10.60
C ASP A 579 -16.89 -0.10 9.64
N ASP A 580 -16.13 0.72 8.91
CA ASP A 580 -15.03 0.24 8.06
C ASP A 580 -13.81 -0.21 8.86
N CYS A 581 -13.62 0.26 10.09
CA CYS A 581 -12.44 -0.05 10.93
C CYS A 581 -12.77 -0.75 12.26
N GLN A 582 -14.04 -1.09 12.49
CA GLN A 582 -14.51 -1.60 13.76
C GLN A 582 -15.76 -2.45 13.59
N CYS A 583 -16.06 -3.24 14.61
CA CYS A 583 -17.37 -3.86 14.78
C CYS A 583 -18.19 -3.01 15.73
N LEU A 584 -19.43 -2.76 15.32
CA LEU A 584 -20.42 -2.09 16.15
C LEU A 584 -21.27 -3.13 16.91
N ASP A 585 -21.83 -2.73 18.03
CA ASP A 585 -22.77 -3.54 18.83
C ASP A 585 -24.25 -3.15 18.64
#